data_AF-A0A6N9PEZ5-F1
#
_entry.id   AF-A0A6N9PEZ5-F1
#
_cell.length_a   1.000
_cell.length_b   1.000
_cell.length_c   1.000
_cell.angle_alpha   90.00
_cell.angle_beta   90.00
_cell.angle_gamma   90.00
#
_symmetry.space_group_name_H-M   'P 1'
#
loop_
_entity.id
_entity.type
_entity.pdbx_description
1 polymer ?
#
loop_
_entity_poly.entity_id
_entity_poly.type
_entity_poly.pdbx_seq_one_letter_code
_entity_poly.pdbx_strand_id
1 'polypeptide(L)'
;FLKNEGYEGLEPLQADNIFRTNIQTAYHVGHYRQMIDPAVMALRPYWQYDAVDDAHTRPSHLAMDGHVFPADSPVWDTWYPPNGFRCRCTVRTLSKRQVEQQRLMVETAPPLGIYPDRHFASNAAKVRFEPDLAGYPEPLAKAFRAREKAGGGKAP
;
A
#
# COMPACT_ATOMS: atom_id res chain seq x y z
N PHE A 1 -20.17 -2.89 -7.78
CA PHE A 1 -19.20 -3.54 -8.68
C PHE A 1 -19.54 -5.02 -8.85
N LEU A 2 -19.18 -5.93 -7.94
CA LEU A 2 -19.40 -7.38 -8.15
C LEU A 2 -20.87 -7.79 -8.44
N LYS A 3 -21.85 -7.18 -7.75
CA LYS A 3 -23.28 -7.36 -8.09
C LYS A 3 -23.65 -6.85 -9.50
N ASN A 4 -23.03 -5.74 -9.93
CA ASN A 4 -23.24 -5.16 -11.26
C ASN A 4 -22.58 -6.02 -12.37
N GLU A 5 -21.55 -6.79 -12.02
CA GLU A 5 -20.85 -7.72 -12.91
C GLU A 5 -21.43 -9.16 -12.85
N GLY A 6 -22.63 -9.34 -12.28
CA GLY A 6 -23.36 -10.62 -12.31
C GLY A 6 -22.97 -11.66 -11.25
N TYR A 7 -22.25 -11.28 -10.19
CA TYR A 7 -21.99 -12.19 -9.07
C TYR A 7 -23.17 -12.25 -8.09
N GLU A 8 -23.85 -13.40 -8.04
CA GLU A 8 -25.08 -13.64 -7.25
C GLU A 8 -24.86 -14.38 -5.90
N GLY A 9 -23.61 -14.58 -5.47
CA GLY A 9 -23.32 -15.24 -4.18
C GLY A 9 -23.91 -14.49 -2.98
N LEU A 10 -24.41 -15.22 -1.98
CA LEU A 10 -24.98 -14.71 -0.73
C LEU A 10 -24.07 -13.66 -0.09
N GLU A 11 -24.59 -12.42 0.02
CA GLU A 11 -23.91 -11.23 0.53
C GLU A 11 -22.42 -11.15 0.13
N PRO A 12 -22.08 -10.56 -1.03
CA PRO A 12 -20.72 -10.56 -1.58
C PRO A 12 -19.73 -9.70 -0.78
N LEU A 13 -19.98 -9.44 0.51
CA LEU A 13 -19.14 -8.68 1.42
C LEU A 13 -17.74 -9.27 1.52
N GLN A 14 -17.61 -10.59 1.60
CA GLN A 14 -16.29 -11.23 1.65
C GLN A 14 -15.55 -11.09 0.32
N ALA A 15 -16.22 -11.40 -0.79
CA ALA A 15 -15.63 -11.26 -2.12
C ALA A 15 -15.26 -9.80 -2.45
N ASP A 16 -16.12 -8.85 -2.10
CA ASP A 16 -15.88 -7.40 -2.24
C ASP A 16 -14.72 -6.94 -1.37
N ASN A 17 -14.64 -7.41 -0.11
CA ASN A 17 -13.52 -7.07 0.76
C ASN A 17 -12.19 -7.61 0.21
N ILE A 18 -12.16 -8.89 -0.20
CA ILE A 18 -10.97 -9.51 -0.82
C ILE A 18 -10.58 -8.74 -2.08
N PHE A 19 -11.54 -8.49 -2.98
CA PHE A 19 -11.28 -7.78 -4.22
C PHE A 19 -10.72 -6.38 -3.95
N ARG A 20 -11.37 -5.58 -3.09
CA ARG A 20 -10.93 -4.21 -2.77
C ARG A 20 -9.55 -4.19 -2.14
N THR A 21 -9.30 -5.04 -1.15
CA THR A 21 -7.99 -5.12 -0.50
C THR A 21 -6.91 -5.49 -1.51
N ASN A 22 -7.15 -6.48 -2.38
CA ASN A 22 -6.17 -6.90 -3.37
C ASN A 22 -5.88 -5.80 -4.41
N ILE A 23 -6.91 -5.10 -4.90
CA ILE A 23 -6.73 -4.01 -5.86
C ILE A 23 -6.00 -2.82 -5.23
N GLN A 24 -6.33 -2.46 -3.99
CA GLN A 24 -5.63 -1.40 -3.26
C GLN A 24 -4.16 -1.77 -3.02
N THR A 25 -3.89 -3.00 -2.56
CA THR A 25 -2.52 -3.50 -2.41
C THR A 25 -1.76 -3.40 -3.73
N ALA A 26 -2.33 -3.88 -4.84
CA ALA A 26 -1.68 -3.83 -6.15
C ALA A 26 -1.37 -2.39 -6.60
N TYR A 27 -2.32 -1.47 -6.40
CA TYR A 27 -2.11 -0.04 -6.68
C TYR A 27 -0.96 0.53 -5.84
N HIS A 28 -0.96 0.31 -4.52
CA HIS A 28 0.08 0.81 -3.63
C HIS A 28 1.45 0.20 -3.91
N VAL A 29 1.53 -1.06 -4.34
CA VAL A 29 2.78 -1.68 -4.81
C VAL A 29 3.33 -0.94 -6.03
N GLY A 30 2.49 -0.63 -7.02
CA GLY A 30 2.90 0.13 -8.20
C GLY A 30 3.31 1.57 -7.86
N HIS A 31 2.51 2.23 -7.02
CA HIS A 31 2.77 3.58 -6.52
C HIS A 31 4.11 3.66 -5.78
N TYR A 32 4.37 2.73 -4.85
CA TYR A 32 5.63 2.65 -4.13
C TYR A 32 6.82 2.51 -5.07
N ARG A 33 6.74 1.61 -6.05
CA ARG A 33 7.80 1.40 -7.06
C ARG A 33 8.15 2.67 -7.82
N GLN A 34 7.17 3.49 -8.16
CA GLN A 34 7.40 4.78 -8.80
C GLN A 34 8.04 5.79 -7.83
N MET A 35 7.58 5.80 -6.58
CA MET A 35 8.07 6.73 -5.55
C MET A 35 9.53 6.49 -5.16
N ILE A 36 10.00 5.24 -5.20
CA ILE A 36 11.38 4.86 -4.86
C ILE A 36 12.36 4.96 -6.03
N ASP A 37 11.90 5.35 -7.23
CA ASP A 37 12.83 5.62 -8.32
C ASP A 37 13.86 6.68 -7.86
N PRO A 38 15.17 6.45 -8.03
CA PRO A 38 16.20 7.37 -7.53
C PRO A 38 16.02 8.82 -8.02
N ALA A 39 15.55 9.01 -9.26
CA ALA A 39 15.28 10.34 -9.79
C ALA A 39 14.06 10.99 -9.11
N VAL A 40 13.04 10.19 -8.77
CA VAL A 40 11.86 10.67 -8.03
C VAL A 40 12.25 11.03 -6.59
N MET A 41 12.98 10.17 -5.88
CA MET A 41 13.42 10.43 -4.51
C MET A 41 14.31 11.68 -4.41
N ALA A 42 15.20 11.90 -5.40
CA ALA A 42 16.03 13.10 -5.46
C ALA A 42 15.21 14.39 -5.57
N LEU A 43 14.10 14.36 -6.31
CA LEU A 43 13.21 15.52 -6.52
C LEU A 43 12.14 15.65 -5.43
N ARG A 44 11.75 14.53 -4.80
CA ARG A 44 10.63 14.43 -3.85
C ARG A 44 11.07 13.66 -2.60
N PRO A 45 11.99 14.21 -1.80
CA PRO A 45 12.63 13.51 -0.70
C PRO A 45 11.75 13.34 0.55
N TYR A 46 10.53 13.88 0.55
CA TYR A 46 9.60 13.78 1.67
C TYR A 46 8.28 13.16 1.22
N TRP A 47 7.70 12.31 2.05
CA TRP A 47 6.42 11.68 1.81
C TRP A 47 5.46 12.04 2.94
N GLN A 48 4.19 12.21 2.61
CA GLN A 48 3.14 12.53 3.57
C GLN A 48 2.06 11.47 3.53
N TYR A 49 1.67 11.02 4.71
CA TYR A 49 0.52 10.14 4.86
C TYR A 49 -0.76 10.94 4.63
N ASP A 50 -1.68 10.39 3.82
CA ASP A 50 -2.90 11.07 3.37
C ASP A 50 -4.08 10.12 3.60
N ALA A 51 -4.79 10.34 4.71
CA ALA A 51 -6.01 9.63 5.04
C ALA A 51 -7.22 10.36 4.46
N VAL A 52 -8.26 9.62 4.08
CA VAL A 52 -9.53 10.26 3.71
C VAL A 52 -10.17 10.80 4.98
N ASP A 53 -10.34 12.12 5.08
CA ASP A 53 -11.01 12.76 6.23
C ASP A 53 -12.54 12.61 6.13
N ASP A 54 -13.04 11.42 6.47
CA ASP A 54 -14.46 11.14 6.58
C ASP A 54 -14.77 10.17 7.73
N ALA A 55 -16.07 9.99 8.02
CA ALA A 55 -16.56 9.16 9.12
C ALA A 55 -16.23 7.65 9.00
N HIS A 56 -15.74 7.17 7.85
CA HIS A 56 -15.38 5.76 7.64
C HIS A 56 -13.89 5.50 7.84
N THR A 57 -13.07 6.54 8.02
CA THR A 57 -11.66 6.40 8.33
C THR A 57 -11.48 6.10 9.81
N ARG A 58 -10.64 5.10 10.11
CA ARG A 58 -10.41 4.69 11.50
C ARG A 58 -9.65 5.78 12.26
N PRO A 59 -9.92 5.99 13.56
CA PRO A 59 -9.24 7.02 14.34
C PRO A 59 -7.71 6.91 14.31
N SER A 60 -7.14 5.71 14.30
CA SER A 60 -5.68 5.53 14.21
C SER A 60 -5.10 5.96 12.86
N HIS A 61 -5.86 5.80 11.77
CA HIS A 61 -5.43 6.23 10.43
C HIS A 61 -5.57 7.74 10.30
N LEU A 62 -6.64 8.33 10.84
CA LEU A 62 -6.83 9.78 10.87
C LEU A 62 -5.79 10.47 11.76
N ALA A 63 -5.39 9.84 12.87
CA ALA A 63 -4.31 10.33 13.72
C ALA A 63 -2.93 10.31 13.05
N MET A 64 -2.76 9.53 11.97
CA MET A 64 -1.55 9.54 11.13
C MET A 64 -1.67 10.53 9.96
N ASP A 65 -2.87 11.08 9.71
CA ASP A 65 -3.11 11.97 8.58
C ASP A 65 -2.24 13.23 8.64
N GLY A 66 -1.73 13.63 7.48
CA GLY A 66 -0.92 14.82 7.34
C GLY A 66 0.51 14.73 7.88
N HIS A 67 0.90 13.65 8.58
CA HIS A 67 2.26 13.48 9.06
C HIS A 67 3.25 13.28 7.89
N VAL A 68 4.39 13.97 7.95
CA VAL A 68 5.40 13.99 6.90
C VAL A 68 6.71 13.39 7.38
N PHE A 69 7.30 12.53 6.57
CA PHE A 69 8.58 11.87 6.88
C PHE A 69 9.52 11.89 5.67
N PRO A 70 10.83 11.71 5.87
CA PRO A 70 11.75 11.40 4.78
C PRO A 70 11.27 10.18 3.97
N ALA A 71 11.51 10.21 2.65
CA ALA A 71 11.11 9.13 1.73
C ALA A 71 11.73 7.78 2.07
N ASP A 72 12.93 7.78 2.67
CA ASP A 72 13.68 6.61 3.13
C ASP A 72 13.43 6.25 4.60
N SER A 73 12.50 6.93 5.27
CA SER A 73 12.19 6.69 6.68
C SER A 73 11.68 5.25 6.92
N PRO A 74 12.12 4.57 7.99
CA PRO A 74 11.63 3.24 8.36
C PRO A 74 10.15 3.24 8.75
N VAL A 75 9.53 4.41 8.96
CA VAL A 75 8.07 4.49 9.18
C VAL A 75 7.30 3.84 8.02
N TRP A 76 7.81 3.93 6.79
CA TRP A 76 7.18 3.36 5.59
C TRP A 76 7.30 1.84 5.50
N ASP A 77 8.02 1.18 6.43
CA ASP A 77 7.97 -0.27 6.58
C ASP A 77 6.71 -0.73 7.31
N THR A 78 6.08 0.16 8.08
CA THR A 78 4.91 -0.17 8.91
C THR A 78 3.65 0.57 8.49
N TRP A 79 3.76 1.84 8.07
CA TRP A 79 2.62 2.72 7.78
C TRP A 79 2.34 2.95 6.29
N TYR A 80 2.97 2.19 5.40
CA TYR A 80 2.67 2.31 3.96
C TYR A 80 1.39 1.53 3.60
N PRO A 81 0.34 2.20 3.07
CA PRO A 81 -0.96 1.58 2.81
C PRO A 81 -0.91 0.31 1.93
N PRO A 82 -1.88 -0.61 2.10
CA PRO A 82 -3.07 -0.48 2.96
C PRO A 82 -2.77 -0.79 4.44
N ASN A 83 -3.31 0.03 5.35
CA ASN A 83 -3.14 -0.12 6.80
C ASN A 83 -4.33 -0.80 7.49
N GLY A 84 -5.16 -1.51 6.72
CA GLY A 84 -6.36 -2.18 7.18
C GLY A 84 -7.26 -2.66 6.04
N PHE A 85 -8.24 -3.50 6.37
CA PHE A 85 -9.29 -3.86 5.42
C PHE A 85 -10.09 -2.63 5.00
N ARG A 86 -10.31 -2.49 3.69
CA ARG A 86 -10.98 -1.32 3.07
C ARG A 86 -10.31 0.03 3.38
N CYS A 87 -9.02 0.05 3.71
CA CYS A 87 -8.26 1.29 3.90
C CYS A 87 -8.29 2.12 2.60
N ARG A 88 -8.48 3.44 2.70
CA ARG A 88 -8.44 4.35 1.53
C ARG A 88 -7.31 5.37 1.62
N CYS A 89 -6.44 5.23 2.60
CA CYS A 89 -5.31 6.11 2.79
C CYS A 89 -4.28 5.88 1.68
N THR A 90 -3.53 6.92 1.35
CA THR A 90 -2.44 6.88 0.38
C THR A 90 -1.21 7.59 0.95
N VAL A 91 -0.15 7.65 0.15
CA VAL A 91 1.05 8.43 0.46
C VAL A 91 1.30 9.37 -0.69
N ARG A 92 1.47 10.66 -0.41
CA ARG A 92 1.80 11.66 -1.42
C ARG A 92 3.27 12.09 -1.29
N THR A 93 3.96 12.18 -2.42
CA THR A 93 5.34 12.65 -2.45
C THR A 93 5.40 14.17 -2.47
N LEU A 94 6.38 14.76 -1.79
CA LEU A 94 6.55 16.19 -1.63
C LEU A 94 7.98 16.59 -1.96
N SER A 95 8.11 17.68 -2.71
CA SER A 95 9.39 18.39 -2.86
C SER A 95 9.70 19.21 -1.61
N LYS A 96 10.99 19.54 -1.40
CA LYS A 96 11.42 20.45 -0.35
C LYS A 96 10.67 21.79 -0.37
N ARG A 97 10.49 22.38 -1.56
CA ARG A 97 9.72 23.61 -1.76
C ARG A 97 8.27 23.49 -1.26
N GLN A 98 7.62 22.35 -1.49
CA GLN A 98 6.24 22.15 -1.02
C GLN A 98 6.19 22.07 0.51
N VAL A 99 7.12 21.35 1.14
CA VAL A 99 7.25 21.29 2.60
C VAL A 99 7.43 22.69 3.20
N GLU A 100 8.32 23.50 2.63
CA GLU A 100 8.56 24.88 3.07
C GLU A 100 7.33 25.79 2.86
N GLN A 101 6.73 25.77 1.66
CA GLN A 101 5.58 26.62 1.32
C GLN A 101 4.35 26.31 2.15
N GLN A 102 4.11 25.03 2.45
CA GLN A 102 2.98 24.57 3.25
C GLN A 102 3.30 24.56 4.75
N ARG A 103 4.53 24.90 5.14
CA ARG A 103 5.01 24.90 6.54
C ARG A 103 4.79 23.55 7.23
N LEU A 104 5.03 22.46 6.52
CA LEU A 104 4.87 21.11 7.04
C LEU A 104 6.04 20.75 7.96
N MET A 105 5.74 20.08 9.06
CA MET A 105 6.77 19.54 9.97
C MET A 105 7.21 18.17 9.45
N VAL A 106 8.52 18.00 9.24
CA VAL A 106 9.10 16.70 8.91
C VAL A 106 9.49 16.00 10.21
N GLU A 107 8.94 14.81 10.41
CA GLU A 107 9.11 14.01 11.62
C GLU A 107 10.05 12.84 11.39
N THR A 108 10.55 12.27 12.50
CA THR A 108 11.44 11.11 12.49
C THR A 108 10.75 9.81 12.94
N ALA A 109 9.59 9.90 13.58
CA ALA A 109 8.83 8.77 14.10
C ALA A 109 7.33 9.08 14.08
N PRO A 110 6.46 8.08 13.88
CA PRO A 110 5.01 8.30 13.91
C PRO A 110 4.53 8.70 15.30
N PRO A 111 3.33 9.30 15.41
CA PRO A 111 2.71 9.58 16.70
C PRO A 111 2.69 8.36 17.63
N LEU A 112 2.87 8.62 18.93
CA LEU A 112 2.90 7.55 19.93
C LEU A 112 1.50 6.94 20.11
N GLY A 113 1.45 5.62 20.28
CA GLY A 113 0.23 4.90 20.62
C GLY A 113 -0.74 4.68 19.45
N ILE A 114 -0.36 5.04 18.22
CA ILE A 114 -1.12 4.69 17.02
C ILE A 114 -0.41 3.58 16.26
N TYR A 115 -1.21 2.67 15.70
CA TYR A 115 -0.73 1.57 14.89
C TYR A 115 -1.68 1.33 13.71
N PRO A 116 -1.18 0.80 12.59
CA PRO A 116 -2.02 0.19 11.58
C PRO A 116 -2.92 -0.88 12.20
N ASP A 117 -3.95 -1.29 11.46
CA ASP A 117 -4.78 -2.41 11.90
C ASP A 117 -3.93 -3.65 12.18
N ARG A 118 -4.42 -4.50 13.09
CA ARG A 118 -3.81 -5.79 13.37
C ARG A 118 -3.55 -6.56 12.06
N HIS A 119 -2.32 -7.03 11.87
CA HIS A 119 -1.82 -7.71 10.66
C HIS A 119 -1.56 -6.84 9.41
N PHE A 120 -1.66 -5.52 9.53
CA PHE A 120 -1.37 -4.59 8.42
C PHE A 120 -0.13 -3.70 8.66
N ALA A 121 0.62 -3.90 9.74
CA ALA A 121 1.85 -3.17 10.03
C ALA A 121 3.03 -3.69 9.17
N SER A 122 2.91 -3.58 7.85
CA SER A 122 3.92 -4.02 6.88
C SER A 122 3.76 -3.31 5.54
N ASN A 123 4.85 -3.13 4.81
CA ASN A 123 4.79 -2.62 3.43
C ASN A 123 4.71 -3.76 2.40
N ALA A 124 3.52 -3.96 1.82
CA ALA A 124 3.28 -4.98 0.81
C ALA A 124 4.11 -4.78 -0.49
N ALA A 125 4.63 -3.59 -0.75
CA ALA A 125 5.52 -3.34 -1.89
C ALA A 125 6.93 -3.89 -1.69
N LYS A 126 7.37 -4.01 -0.43
CA LYS A 126 8.66 -4.60 -0.06
C LYS A 126 8.56 -6.12 0.14
N VAL A 127 7.40 -6.61 0.57
CA VAL A 127 7.16 -8.04 0.80
C VAL A 127 6.61 -8.67 -0.49
N ARG A 128 7.47 -9.40 -1.22
CA ARG A 128 7.02 -10.19 -2.37
C ARG A 128 6.25 -11.42 -1.87
N PHE A 129 5.08 -11.67 -2.46
CA PHE A 129 4.38 -12.93 -2.24
C PHE A 129 5.11 -14.08 -2.94
N GLU A 130 5.61 -15.03 -2.15
CA GLU A 130 6.25 -16.24 -2.63
C GLU A 130 5.43 -17.45 -2.14
N PRO A 131 4.64 -18.08 -3.02
CA PRO A 131 3.80 -19.20 -2.62
C PRO A 131 4.65 -20.44 -2.33
N ASP A 132 4.32 -21.16 -1.26
CA ASP A 132 4.80 -22.53 -1.09
C ASP A 132 4.11 -23.44 -2.12
N LEU A 133 4.89 -24.01 -3.02
CA LEU A 133 4.39 -24.85 -4.10
C LEU A 133 4.30 -26.34 -3.71
N ALA A 134 4.68 -26.73 -2.49
CA ALA A 134 4.76 -28.14 -2.08
C ALA A 134 3.42 -28.89 -2.17
N GLY A 135 2.29 -28.19 -1.98
CA GLY A 135 0.94 -28.77 -2.06
C GLY A 135 0.20 -28.54 -3.39
N TYR A 136 0.82 -27.85 -4.35
CA TYR A 136 0.14 -27.49 -5.60
C TYR A 136 0.34 -28.55 -6.70
N PRO A 137 -0.66 -28.77 -7.58
CA PRO A 137 -0.51 -29.63 -8.74
C PRO A 137 0.72 -29.26 -9.58
N GLU A 138 1.50 -30.27 -10.01
CA GLU A 138 2.74 -30.07 -10.77
C GLU A 138 2.58 -29.15 -12.01
N PRO A 139 1.49 -29.24 -12.81
CA PRO A 139 1.29 -28.31 -13.92
C PRO A 139 1.21 -26.84 -13.49
N LEU A 140 0.54 -26.55 -12.37
CA LEU A 140 0.41 -25.18 -11.83
C LEU A 140 1.73 -24.68 -11.28
N ALA A 141 2.44 -25.51 -10.51
CA ALA A 141 3.76 -25.17 -9.99
C ALA A 141 4.76 -24.89 -11.12
N LYS A 142 4.73 -25.69 -12.20
CA LYS A 142 5.57 -25.50 -13.38
C LYS A 142 5.22 -24.20 -14.13
N ALA A 143 3.92 -23.92 -14.33
CA ALA A 143 3.47 -22.70 -14.97
C ALA A 143 3.88 -21.45 -14.19
N PHE A 144 3.72 -21.45 -12.86
CA PHE A 144 4.17 -20.37 -11.99
C PHE A 144 5.67 -20.14 -12.13
N ARG A 145 6.50 -21.18 -11.96
CA ARG A 145 7.97 -21.09 -12.07
C ARG A 145 8.42 -20.58 -13.45
N ALA A 146 7.77 -21.02 -14.53
CA ALA A 146 8.07 -20.57 -15.89
C ALA A 146 7.78 -19.06 -16.06
N ARG A 147 6.63 -18.59 -15.53
CA ARG A 147 6.27 -17.16 -15.53
C ARG A 147 7.27 -16.31 -14.77
N GLU A 148 7.71 -16.76 -13.58
CA GLU A 148 8.70 -16.03 -12.79
C GLU A 148 10.05 -15.93 -13.52
N LYS A 149 10.50 -17.02 -14.15
CA LYS A 149 11.74 -17.04 -14.97
C LYS A 149 11.68 -16.14 -16.20
N ALA A 150 10.51 -15.97 -16.80
CA ALA A 150 10.31 -15.09 -17.96
C ALA A 150 10.36 -13.58 -17.60
N GLY A 151 10.69 -13.23 -16.36
CA GLY A 151 10.78 -11.84 -15.91
C GLY A 151 9.40 -11.26 -15.64
N GLY A 152 8.67 -11.88 -14.70
CA GLY A 152 7.37 -11.40 -14.23
C GLY A 152 7.42 -9.91 -13.84
N GLY A 153 7.03 -9.03 -14.76
CA GLY A 153 7.18 -7.59 -14.57
C GLY A 153 7.20 -6.67 -15.80
N LYS A 154 7.22 -7.16 -17.05
CA LYS A 154 6.70 -6.31 -18.15
C LYS A 154 5.17 -6.37 -18.09
N ALA A 155 4.58 -5.45 -17.34
CA ALA A 155 3.17 -5.13 -17.51
C ALA A 155 2.96 -4.63 -18.96
N PRO A 156 1.83 -4.94 -19.62
CA PRO A 156 1.40 -4.23 -20.81
C PRO A 156 1.20 -2.73 -20.52
#